data_AF-A0A2D5X171-F1
#
_entry.id   AF-A0A2D5X171-F1
#
_cell.length_a   1.000
_cell.length_b   1.000
_cell.length_c   1.000
_cell.angle_alpha   90.00
_cell.angle_beta   90.00
_cell.angle_gamma   90.00
#
_symmetry.space_group_name_H-M   'P 1'
#
loop_
_entity.id
_entity.type
_entity.pdbx_description
1 polymer ?
#
loop_
_entity_poly.entity_id
_entity_poly.type
_entity_poly.pdbx_seq_one_letter_code
_entity_poly.pdbx_strand_id
1 'polypeptide(L)'
;MATTISCSIPARIGLLGNPSDGYFGECISLPVWNWKATVNLTPNEVNELPTDEGLLRIMEPTIRVFQKRFNTPSKPFIATVQTNIPRQVGLSGSSAIETAFMLSLMAHHEIPLNSLSPRELAELVLKVETEELGIVAGLQDRLPQAYGCMLHMDFREELMSSRGYGEYSELNSSLLPPLWLAHAPIGRDSGETHSDLPRRWADKDEIMISIIGYLAECAREGRVAIESEDSTALASNIDSNFDLRRDLFGDQALGESLDAVMLARSLGSCAKQTGSGGAIFGIIPDDDFCQVAAPAFAEMGWEFHSEIEVGA
;
A
#
# COMPACT_ATOMS: atom_id res chain seq x y z
N MET A 1 -21.19 10.34 -28.84
CA MET A 1 -19.86 10.45 -28.20
C MET A 1 -19.53 9.07 -27.67
N ALA A 2 -18.30 8.59 -27.84
CA ALA A 2 -17.90 7.32 -27.24
C ALA A 2 -17.95 7.46 -25.71
N THR A 3 -18.51 6.48 -25.01
CA THR A 3 -18.59 6.50 -23.55
C THR A 3 -17.20 6.26 -22.97
N THR A 4 -16.69 7.22 -22.20
CA THR A 4 -15.46 7.05 -21.42
C THR A 4 -15.76 6.19 -20.21
N ILE A 5 -14.94 5.17 -19.99
CA ILE A 5 -14.94 4.31 -18.82
C ILE A 5 -13.96 4.89 -17.82
N SER A 6 -14.37 5.00 -16.56
CA SER A 6 -13.58 5.59 -15.49
C SER A 6 -13.58 4.69 -14.27
N CYS A 7 -12.40 4.35 -13.75
CA CYS A 7 -12.25 3.62 -12.50
C CYS A 7 -11.27 4.36 -11.60
N SER A 8 -11.60 4.49 -10.32
CA SER A 8 -10.75 5.10 -9.29
C SER A 8 -10.42 4.10 -8.20
N ILE A 9 -9.16 4.06 -7.76
CA ILE A 9 -8.68 3.22 -6.66
C ILE A 9 -7.95 4.10 -5.64
N PRO A 10 -8.25 3.94 -4.34
CA PRO A 10 -7.64 4.74 -3.29
C PRO A 10 -6.16 4.42 -3.07
N ALA A 11 -5.47 5.37 -2.48
CA ALA A 11 -4.18 5.14 -1.83
C ALA A 11 -4.34 4.19 -0.65
N ARG A 12 -3.22 3.85 -0.01
CA ARG A 12 -3.20 2.89 1.08
C ARG A 12 -2.14 3.19 2.12
N ILE A 13 -2.47 2.89 3.37
CA ILE A 13 -1.53 2.85 4.49
C ILE A 13 -1.34 1.41 4.95
N GLY A 14 -0.08 0.96 5.00
CA GLY A 14 0.36 -0.21 5.74
C GLY A 14 0.34 0.06 7.24
N LEU A 15 -0.75 -0.29 7.91
CA LEU A 15 -0.96 0.04 9.33
C LEU A 15 0.01 -0.70 10.24
N LEU A 16 0.09 -2.03 10.15
CA LEU A 16 0.95 -2.89 10.97
C LEU A 16 1.40 -4.13 10.20
N GLY A 17 2.53 -4.70 10.59
CA GLY A 17 3.06 -5.97 10.08
C GLY A 17 3.96 -5.89 8.86
N ASN A 18 4.08 -4.75 8.19
CA ASN A 18 4.96 -4.64 7.03
C ASN A 18 6.46 -4.59 7.43
N PRO A 19 7.36 -5.24 6.67
CA PRO A 19 7.15 -5.93 5.38
C PRO A 19 6.92 -7.46 5.48
N SER A 20 6.23 -7.96 6.50
CA SER A 20 6.12 -9.42 6.74
C SER A 20 5.24 -10.18 5.72
N ASP A 21 4.44 -9.49 4.90
CA ASP A 21 3.57 -10.09 3.88
C ASP A 21 4.33 -10.91 2.83
N GLY A 22 5.57 -10.52 2.51
CA GLY A 22 6.44 -11.28 1.60
C GLY A 22 7.10 -12.51 2.22
N TYR A 23 6.95 -12.72 3.54
CA TYR A 23 7.75 -13.65 4.33
C TYR A 23 6.88 -14.47 5.31
N PHE A 24 5.68 -14.82 4.87
CA PHE A 24 4.71 -15.63 5.63
C PHE A 24 4.25 -15.03 6.97
N GLY A 25 4.28 -13.70 7.10
CA GLY A 25 3.78 -12.98 8.26
C GLY A 25 2.33 -12.55 8.15
N GLU A 26 1.98 -11.53 8.93
CA GLU A 26 0.63 -10.98 9.04
C GLU A 26 0.69 -9.45 8.97
N CYS A 27 -0.31 -8.83 8.36
CA CYS A 27 -0.35 -7.38 8.20
C CYS A 27 -1.76 -6.82 8.37
N ILE A 28 -1.88 -5.64 8.98
CA ILE A 28 -3.10 -4.84 8.94
C ILE A 28 -2.83 -3.63 8.10
N SER A 29 -3.78 -3.26 7.27
CA SER A 29 -3.60 -2.07 6.47
C SER A 29 -4.93 -1.67 5.81
N LEU A 30 -5.05 -0.40 5.40
CA LEU A 30 -6.31 0.18 4.98
C LEU A 30 -6.22 1.13 3.76
N PRO A 31 -7.31 1.33 3.02
CA PRO A 31 -7.44 2.40 2.04
C PRO A 31 -7.42 3.80 2.66
N VAL A 32 -7.04 4.80 1.87
CA VAL A 32 -7.17 6.22 2.22
C VAL A 32 -7.86 6.93 1.06
N TRP A 33 -9.12 7.33 1.25
CA TRP A 33 -10.06 7.66 0.17
C TRP A 33 -9.89 9.06 -0.43
N ASN A 34 -9.37 10.01 0.35
CA ASN A 34 -9.08 11.36 -0.12
C ASN A 34 -7.88 11.39 -1.09
N TRP A 35 -7.07 10.33 -1.16
CA TRP A 35 -6.07 10.12 -2.20
C TRP A 35 -6.44 8.95 -3.11
N LYS A 36 -6.42 9.14 -4.42
CA LYS A 36 -6.81 8.11 -5.39
C LYS A 36 -6.13 8.29 -6.75
N ALA A 37 -5.94 7.17 -7.43
CA ALA A 37 -5.59 7.11 -8.83
C ALA A 37 -6.82 6.77 -9.65
N THR A 38 -7.05 7.50 -10.74
CA THR A 38 -8.15 7.31 -11.67
C THR A 38 -7.59 7.03 -13.06
N VAL A 39 -8.10 5.99 -13.69
CA VAL A 39 -7.77 5.64 -15.07
C VAL A 39 -9.03 5.78 -15.91
N ASN A 40 -8.91 6.51 -17.02
CA ASN A 40 -9.99 6.70 -17.97
C ASN A 40 -9.64 6.06 -19.31
N LEU A 41 -10.53 5.22 -19.84
CA LEU A 41 -10.41 4.63 -21.18
C LEU A 41 -11.50 5.16 -22.09
N THR A 42 -11.10 5.71 -23.23
CA THR A 42 -12.02 6.12 -24.30
C THR A 42 -11.79 5.25 -25.53
N PRO A 43 -12.80 4.59 -26.11
CA PRO A 43 -12.64 3.81 -27.34
C PRO A 43 -11.97 4.62 -28.46
N ASN A 44 -11.03 4.00 -29.15
CA ASN A 44 -10.24 4.64 -30.22
C ASN A 44 -9.88 3.64 -31.34
N GLU A 45 -9.24 4.12 -32.41
CA GLU A 45 -8.72 3.27 -33.50
C GLU A 45 -7.39 2.58 -33.14
N VAL A 46 -6.60 3.19 -32.24
CA VAL A 46 -5.31 2.68 -31.78
C VAL A 46 -5.21 2.77 -30.25
N ASN A 47 -4.35 1.93 -29.67
CA ASN A 47 -4.02 2.03 -28.25
C ASN A 47 -3.08 3.22 -28.05
N GLU A 48 -3.50 4.17 -27.21
CA GLU A 48 -2.69 5.30 -26.78
C GLU A 48 -2.59 5.28 -25.25
N LEU A 49 -1.36 5.18 -24.75
CA LEU A 49 -1.05 5.30 -23.33
C LEU A 49 -0.46 6.69 -23.04
N PRO A 50 -0.51 7.16 -21.78
CA PRO A 50 0.21 8.37 -21.38
C PRO A 50 1.70 8.29 -21.73
N THR A 51 2.31 9.42 -22.11
CA THR A 51 3.73 9.47 -22.50
C THR A 51 4.70 9.54 -21.32
N ASP A 52 4.20 9.60 -20.08
CA ASP A 52 5.02 9.56 -18.86
C ASP A 52 5.67 8.17 -18.73
N GLU A 53 7.01 8.12 -18.67
CA GLU A 53 7.77 6.87 -18.63
C GLU A 53 7.42 5.99 -17.41
N GLY A 54 7.12 6.62 -16.26
CA GLY A 54 6.72 5.91 -15.05
C GLY A 54 5.36 5.22 -15.22
N LEU A 55 4.41 5.88 -15.89
CA LEU A 55 3.12 5.28 -16.23
C LEU A 55 3.27 4.17 -17.28
N LEU A 56 4.05 4.38 -18.33
CA LEU A 56 4.30 3.34 -19.35
C LEU A 56 4.88 2.07 -18.74
N ARG A 57 5.83 2.23 -17.81
CA ARG A 57 6.49 1.13 -17.09
C ARG A 57 5.51 0.17 -16.43
N ILE A 58 4.35 0.65 -15.93
CA ILE A 58 3.36 -0.19 -15.24
C ILE A 58 2.15 -0.52 -16.12
N MET A 59 1.74 0.38 -17.01
CA MET A 59 0.55 0.20 -17.84
C MET A 59 0.77 -0.82 -18.97
N GLU A 60 1.94 -0.82 -19.62
CA GLU A 60 2.22 -1.81 -20.68
C GLU A 60 2.23 -3.27 -20.15
N PRO A 61 2.95 -3.59 -19.07
CA PRO A 61 2.78 -4.86 -18.35
C PRO A 61 1.34 -5.20 -17.98
N THR A 62 0.57 -4.22 -17.48
CA THR A 62 -0.83 -4.43 -17.10
C THR A 62 -1.67 -4.94 -18.26
N ILE A 63 -1.48 -4.40 -19.47
CA ILE A 63 -2.14 -4.90 -20.69
C ILE A 63 -1.75 -6.36 -20.97
N ARG A 64 -0.47 -6.72 -20.84
CA ARG A 64 0.01 -8.09 -21.10
C ARG A 64 -0.57 -9.09 -20.11
N VAL A 65 -0.61 -8.74 -18.82
CA VAL A 65 -1.27 -9.53 -17.77
C VAL A 65 -2.76 -9.70 -18.06
N PHE A 66 -3.45 -8.60 -18.42
CA PHE A 66 -4.87 -8.62 -18.79
C PHE A 66 -5.14 -9.56 -19.98
N GLN A 67 -4.35 -9.42 -21.06
CA GLN A 67 -4.47 -10.25 -22.26
C GLN A 67 -4.23 -11.73 -21.96
N LYS A 68 -3.21 -12.06 -21.16
CA LYS A 68 -2.92 -13.43 -20.72
C LYS A 68 -4.07 -14.03 -19.91
N ARG A 69 -4.76 -13.23 -19.10
CA ARG A 69 -5.86 -13.69 -18.23
C ARG A 69 -7.18 -13.88 -18.94
N PHE A 70 -7.55 -12.99 -19.85
CA PHE A 70 -8.90 -12.94 -20.44
C PHE A 70 -8.94 -13.30 -21.92
N ASN A 71 -7.80 -13.30 -22.62
CA ASN A 71 -7.68 -13.68 -24.03
C ASN A 71 -8.73 -13.00 -24.93
N THR A 72 -8.95 -11.70 -24.73
CA THR A 72 -9.94 -10.92 -25.47
C THR A 72 -9.39 -10.43 -26.82
N PRO A 73 -10.25 -10.23 -27.83
CA PRO A 73 -9.89 -9.51 -29.06
C PRO A 73 -9.39 -8.09 -28.76
N SER A 74 -8.58 -7.53 -29.67
CA SER A 74 -8.14 -6.14 -29.55
C SER A 74 -9.33 -5.18 -29.61
N LYS A 75 -9.46 -4.32 -28.59
CA LYS A 75 -10.44 -3.23 -28.53
C LYS A 75 -9.70 -1.94 -28.19
N PRO A 76 -9.23 -1.17 -29.19
CA PRO A 76 -8.29 -0.09 -28.92
C PRO A 76 -8.91 1.07 -28.12
N PHE A 77 -8.07 1.79 -27.37
CA PHE A 77 -8.48 2.87 -26.49
C PHE A 77 -7.41 3.97 -26.35
N ILE A 78 -7.83 5.16 -25.92
CA ILE A 78 -6.95 6.18 -25.34
C ILE A 78 -7.08 6.10 -23.82
N ALA A 79 -5.95 5.95 -23.13
CA ALA A 79 -5.87 5.94 -21.68
C ALA A 79 -5.35 7.28 -21.14
N THR A 80 -6.01 7.80 -20.11
CA THR A 80 -5.47 8.90 -19.31
C THR A 80 -5.46 8.51 -17.83
N VAL A 81 -4.48 9.05 -17.10
CA VAL A 81 -4.31 8.81 -15.66
C VAL A 81 -4.37 10.15 -14.93
N GLN A 82 -5.19 10.21 -13.88
CA GLN A 82 -5.26 11.34 -12.97
C GLN A 82 -5.06 10.81 -11.55
N THR A 83 -4.13 11.38 -10.79
CA THR A 83 -3.87 10.95 -9.42
C THR A 83 -3.52 12.15 -8.55
N ASN A 84 -4.02 12.15 -7.33
CA ASN A 84 -3.57 13.04 -6.27
C ASN A 84 -2.74 12.29 -5.21
N ILE A 85 -2.44 10.99 -5.42
CA ILE A 85 -1.53 10.23 -4.56
C ILE A 85 -0.11 10.80 -4.76
N PRO A 86 0.58 11.27 -3.70
CA PRO A 86 1.94 11.78 -3.84
C PRO A 86 2.89 10.73 -4.42
N ARG A 87 3.76 11.16 -5.34
CA ARG A 87 4.60 10.23 -6.12
C ARG A 87 5.68 9.61 -5.22
N GLN A 88 5.76 8.28 -5.27
CA GLN A 88 6.83 7.47 -4.66
C GLN A 88 6.98 7.62 -3.13
N VAL A 89 5.97 8.11 -2.42
CA VAL A 89 6.05 8.28 -0.95
C VAL A 89 5.66 7.04 -0.15
N GLY A 90 5.30 5.92 -0.80
CA GLY A 90 4.87 4.71 -0.10
C GLY A 90 3.40 4.68 0.29
N LEU A 91 2.54 5.28 -0.54
CA LEU A 91 1.07 5.23 -0.44
C LEU A 91 0.43 4.31 -1.48
N SER A 92 1.21 3.36 -2.01
CA SER A 92 0.78 2.34 -2.98
C SER A 92 0.14 2.94 -4.25
N GLY A 93 0.71 4.03 -4.76
CA GLY A 93 0.22 4.72 -5.95
C GLY A 93 0.30 3.88 -7.24
N SER A 94 1.38 3.10 -7.41
CA SER A 94 1.55 2.24 -8.58
C SER A 94 0.48 1.14 -8.62
N SER A 95 0.28 0.40 -7.52
CA SER A 95 -0.74 -0.64 -7.44
C SER A 95 -2.16 -0.06 -7.57
N ALA A 96 -2.40 1.18 -7.11
CA ALA A 96 -3.67 1.87 -7.33
C ALA A 96 -3.93 2.10 -8.82
N ILE A 97 -2.92 2.59 -9.57
CA ILE A 97 -3.02 2.81 -11.02
C ILE A 97 -3.22 1.48 -11.75
N GLU A 98 -2.43 0.45 -11.43
CA GLU A 98 -2.55 -0.87 -12.05
C GLU A 98 -3.94 -1.48 -11.80
N THR A 99 -4.45 -1.39 -10.57
CA THR A 99 -5.79 -1.90 -10.22
C THR A 99 -6.88 -1.12 -10.95
N ALA A 100 -6.81 0.21 -10.96
CA ALA A 100 -7.75 1.07 -11.68
C ALA A 100 -7.73 0.77 -13.20
N PHE A 101 -6.54 0.54 -13.75
CA PHE A 101 -6.40 0.21 -15.17
C PHE A 101 -6.93 -1.19 -15.49
N MET A 102 -6.64 -2.20 -14.66
CA MET A 102 -7.18 -3.56 -14.81
C MET A 102 -8.72 -3.55 -14.82
N LEU A 103 -9.34 -2.83 -13.89
CA LEU A 103 -10.80 -2.68 -13.82
C LEU A 103 -11.36 -1.92 -15.03
N SER A 104 -10.68 -0.88 -15.48
CA SER A 104 -11.08 -0.12 -16.68
C SER A 104 -11.01 -1.00 -17.93
N LEU A 105 -9.98 -1.84 -18.06
CA LEU A 105 -9.85 -2.81 -19.16
C LEU A 105 -10.97 -3.86 -19.10
N MET A 106 -11.27 -4.40 -17.90
CA MET A 106 -12.39 -5.34 -17.74
C MET A 106 -13.70 -4.70 -18.21
N ALA A 107 -14.02 -3.50 -17.74
CA ALA A 107 -15.22 -2.77 -18.16
C ALA A 107 -15.23 -2.46 -19.66
N HIS A 108 -14.08 -2.05 -20.22
CA HIS A 108 -13.95 -1.76 -21.66
C HIS A 108 -14.19 -3.00 -22.52
N HIS A 109 -13.77 -4.17 -22.05
CA HIS A 109 -14.01 -5.45 -22.72
C HIS A 109 -15.32 -6.13 -22.27
N GLU A 110 -16.19 -5.43 -21.54
CA GLU A 110 -17.50 -5.93 -21.08
C GLU A 110 -17.37 -7.20 -20.21
N ILE A 111 -16.24 -7.36 -19.52
CA ILE A 111 -16.00 -8.44 -18.56
C ILE A 111 -16.67 -8.06 -17.23
N PRO A 112 -17.64 -8.85 -16.72
CA PRO A 112 -18.32 -8.55 -15.48
C PRO A 112 -17.36 -8.53 -14.28
N LEU A 113 -17.55 -7.59 -13.34
CA LEU A 113 -16.71 -7.49 -12.14
C LEU A 113 -16.75 -8.76 -11.29
N ASN A 114 -17.91 -9.42 -11.21
CA ASN A 114 -18.08 -10.68 -10.48
C ASN A 114 -17.41 -11.90 -11.14
N SER A 115 -16.70 -11.71 -12.26
CA SER A 115 -15.84 -12.75 -12.86
C SER A 115 -14.54 -12.98 -12.08
N LEU A 116 -14.19 -12.05 -11.17
CA LEU A 116 -13.09 -12.15 -10.24
C LEU A 116 -13.59 -11.82 -8.83
N SER A 117 -13.16 -12.59 -7.85
CA SER A 117 -13.19 -12.14 -6.45
C SER A 117 -12.18 -11.00 -6.24
N PRO A 118 -12.36 -10.15 -5.21
CA PRO A 118 -11.37 -9.13 -4.84
C PRO A 118 -9.96 -9.69 -4.63
N ARG A 119 -9.84 -10.90 -4.05
CA ARG A 119 -8.57 -11.64 -3.94
C ARG A 119 -7.95 -11.89 -5.32
N GLU A 120 -8.72 -12.45 -6.25
CA GLU A 120 -8.21 -12.78 -7.59
C GLU A 120 -7.82 -11.52 -8.37
N LEU A 121 -8.50 -10.39 -8.16
CA LEU A 121 -8.09 -9.10 -8.70
C LEU A 121 -6.73 -8.67 -8.12
N ALA A 122 -6.55 -8.72 -6.80
CA ALA A 122 -5.29 -8.37 -6.16
C ALA A 122 -4.12 -9.26 -6.63
N GLU A 123 -4.35 -10.58 -6.73
CA GLU A 123 -3.38 -11.55 -7.25
C GLU A 123 -3.05 -11.32 -8.73
N LEU A 124 -4.04 -10.94 -9.54
CA LEU A 124 -3.83 -10.62 -10.94
C LEU A 124 -2.98 -9.35 -11.09
N VAL A 125 -3.26 -8.31 -10.30
CA VAL A 125 -2.50 -7.07 -10.31
C VAL A 125 -1.07 -7.29 -9.79
N LEU A 126 -0.86 -8.19 -8.81
CA LEU A 126 0.48 -8.53 -8.33
C LEU A 126 1.39 -9.07 -9.44
N LYS A 127 0.84 -9.82 -10.39
CA LYS A 127 1.61 -10.38 -11.53
C LYS A 127 2.25 -9.32 -12.42
N VAL A 128 1.72 -8.09 -12.40
CA VAL A 128 2.33 -6.95 -13.11
C VAL A 128 3.75 -6.71 -12.58
N GLU A 129 3.92 -6.66 -11.26
CA GLU A 129 5.23 -6.46 -10.66
C GLU A 129 6.07 -7.74 -10.71
N THR A 130 5.50 -8.89 -10.34
CA THR A 130 6.30 -10.11 -10.13
C THR A 130 6.66 -10.86 -11.41
N GLU A 131 5.74 -10.95 -12.38
CA GLU A 131 5.97 -11.73 -13.62
C GLU A 131 6.51 -10.86 -14.77
N GLU A 132 6.03 -9.62 -14.89
CA GLU A 132 6.38 -8.75 -16.03
C GLU A 132 7.53 -7.79 -15.74
N LEU A 133 7.68 -7.33 -14.49
CA LEU A 133 8.72 -6.39 -14.09
C LEU A 133 9.85 -7.04 -13.28
N GLY A 134 9.66 -8.28 -12.80
CA GLY A 134 10.64 -8.98 -11.97
C GLY A 134 10.89 -8.31 -10.61
N ILE A 135 9.92 -7.52 -10.13
CA ILE A 135 9.99 -6.81 -8.86
C ILE A 135 9.50 -7.74 -7.74
N VAL A 136 10.25 -7.78 -6.64
CA VAL A 136 9.80 -8.46 -5.43
C VAL A 136 8.74 -7.59 -4.77
N ALA A 137 7.51 -8.09 -4.74
CA ALA A 137 6.36 -7.40 -4.18
C ALA A 137 5.44 -8.38 -3.46
N GLY A 138 4.70 -7.88 -2.47
CA GLY A 138 3.71 -8.63 -1.73
C GLY A 138 2.27 -8.21 -2.05
N LEU A 139 1.33 -8.92 -1.42
CA LEU A 139 -0.11 -8.70 -1.62
C LEU A 139 -0.68 -7.57 -0.77
N GLN A 140 0.09 -7.07 0.22
CA GLN A 140 -0.39 -6.05 1.14
C GLN A 140 -1.01 -4.91 0.33
N ASP A 141 -0.30 -4.28 -0.59
CA ASP A 141 -0.78 -3.08 -1.30
C ASP A 141 -2.13 -3.27 -2.01
N ARG A 142 -2.31 -4.43 -2.65
CA ARG A 142 -3.38 -4.68 -3.62
C ARG A 142 -4.64 -5.22 -2.97
N LEU A 143 -4.53 -6.00 -1.90
CA LEU A 143 -5.70 -6.66 -1.29
C LEU A 143 -6.77 -5.66 -0.84
N PRO A 144 -6.51 -4.67 0.01
CA PRO A 144 -7.55 -3.73 0.43
C PRO A 144 -7.86 -2.66 -0.61
N GLN A 145 -7.00 -2.43 -1.59
CA GLN A 145 -7.39 -1.67 -2.79
C GLN A 145 -8.47 -2.42 -3.59
N ALA A 146 -8.35 -3.74 -3.71
CA ALA A 146 -9.33 -4.58 -4.39
C ALA A 146 -10.60 -4.85 -3.55
N TYR A 147 -10.47 -5.03 -2.24
CA TYR A 147 -11.59 -5.24 -1.32
C TYR A 147 -12.33 -3.94 -0.98
N GLY A 148 -11.64 -2.79 -1.00
CA GLY A 148 -12.21 -1.51 -0.63
C GLY A 148 -12.48 -1.35 0.87
N CYS A 149 -11.76 -2.05 1.73
CA CYS A 149 -11.92 -1.98 3.18
C CYS A 149 -10.60 -2.22 3.92
N MET A 150 -10.56 -1.92 5.23
CA MET A 150 -9.41 -2.26 6.07
C MET A 150 -9.34 -3.77 6.28
N LEU A 151 -8.17 -4.36 6.04
CA LEU A 151 -7.97 -5.80 6.14
C LEU A 151 -6.88 -6.13 7.15
N HIS A 152 -7.14 -7.14 7.95
CA HIS A 152 -6.11 -8.00 8.55
C HIS A 152 -5.86 -9.16 7.58
N MET A 153 -4.60 -9.36 7.20
CA MET A 153 -4.18 -10.35 6.22
C MET A 153 -3.13 -11.26 6.83
N ASP A 154 -3.37 -12.56 6.75
CA ASP A 154 -2.54 -13.61 7.33
C ASP A 154 -1.97 -14.49 6.22
N PHE A 155 -0.65 -14.41 6.03
CA PHE A 155 0.08 -15.12 4.99
C PHE A 155 0.87 -16.32 5.52
N ARG A 156 0.52 -16.85 6.72
CA ARG A 156 1.24 -17.98 7.32
C ARG A 156 1.49 -19.11 6.33
N GLU A 157 2.68 -19.68 6.39
CA GLU A 157 3.20 -20.64 5.40
C GLU A 157 2.27 -21.83 5.17
N GLU A 158 1.57 -22.28 6.22
CA GLU A 158 0.55 -23.34 6.13
C GLU A 158 -0.59 -22.97 5.18
N LEU A 159 -1.13 -21.75 5.27
CA LEU A 159 -2.19 -21.26 4.39
C LEU A 159 -1.68 -21.13 2.96
N MET A 160 -0.53 -20.47 2.79
CA MET A 160 0.07 -20.24 1.47
C MET A 160 0.40 -21.57 0.77
N SER A 161 0.93 -22.55 1.49
CA SER A 161 1.30 -23.85 0.92
C SER A 161 0.10 -24.76 0.66
N SER A 162 -0.96 -24.68 1.48
CA SER A 162 -2.12 -25.58 1.37
C SER A 162 -3.12 -25.15 0.29
N ARG A 163 -3.40 -23.85 0.17
CA ARG A 163 -4.43 -23.31 -0.75
C ARG A 163 -3.92 -22.27 -1.74
N GLY A 164 -2.68 -21.79 -1.59
CA GLY A 164 -2.08 -20.80 -2.49
C GLY A 164 -2.42 -19.34 -2.16
N TYR A 165 -3.14 -19.08 -1.07
CA TYR A 165 -3.53 -17.72 -0.64
C TYR A 165 -3.70 -17.63 0.88
N GLY A 166 -3.51 -16.42 1.42
CA GLY A 166 -3.64 -16.09 2.84
C GLY A 166 -5.09 -16.00 3.32
N GLU A 167 -5.30 -15.75 4.61
CA GLU A 167 -6.62 -15.48 5.20
C GLU A 167 -6.82 -13.98 5.33
N TYR A 168 -7.98 -13.47 4.91
CA TYR A 168 -8.23 -12.03 4.84
C TYR A 168 -9.53 -11.70 5.56
N SER A 169 -9.43 -10.99 6.67
CA SER A 169 -10.59 -10.58 7.47
C SER A 169 -10.71 -9.07 7.49
N GLU A 170 -11.90 -8.57 7.16
CA GLU A 170 -12.24 -7.16 7.28
C GLU A 170 -12.22 -6.71 8.75
N LEU A 171 -11.66 -5.52 8.98
CA LEU A 171 -11.72 -4.83 10.25
C LEU A 171 -12.52 -3.54 10.09
N ASN A 172 -13.29 -3.18 11.10
CA ASN A 172 -14.07 -1.93 11.08
C ASN A 172 -13.14 -0.72 11.28
N SER A 173 -12.95 0.09 10.24
CA SER A 173 -12.11 1.29 10.33
C SER A 173 -12.72 2.41 11.19
N SER A 174 -14.01 2.33 11.53
CA SER A 174 -14.63 3.29 12.46
C SER A 174 -14.15 3.13 13.90
N LEU A 175 -13.43 2.05 14.23
CA LEU A 175 -12.85 1.82 15.56
C LEU A 175 -11.45 2.43 15.69
N LEU A 176 -10.89 2.98 14.61
CA LEU A 176 -9.58 3.64 14.67
C LEU A 176 -9.69 4.98 15.39
N PRO A 177 -8.68 5.35 16.20
CA PRO A 177 -8.56 6.72 16.67
C PRO A 177 -8.25 7.65 15.49
N PRO A 178 -8.40 8.98 15.66
CA PRO A 178 -8.02 9.94 14.64
C PRO A 178 -6.56 9.78 14.24
N LEU A 179 -6.31 9.68 12.94
CA LEU A 179 -4.99 9.47 12.37
C LEU A 179 -4.53 10.75 11.64
N TRP A 180 -3.22 10.93 11.57
CA TRP A 180 -2.58 11.96 10.73
C TRP A 180 -1.59 11.30 9.76
N LEU A 181 -1.22 12.03 8.71
CA LEU A 181 -0.20 11.62 7.76
C LEU A 181 0.74 12.78 7.44
N ALA A 182 2.03 12.49 7.27
CA ALA A 182 2.98 13.43 6.71
C ALA A 182 3.80 12.76 5.61
N HIS A 183 4.20 13.51 4.57
CA HIS A 183 5.07 12.96 3.54
C HIS A 183 6.10 13.97 3.02
N ALA A 184 7.24 13.44 2.59
CA ALA A 184 8.21 14.18 1.81
C ALA A 184 7.61 14.62 0.46
N PRO A 185 8.10 15.70 -0.16
CA PRO A 185 7.57 16.20 -1.43
C PRO A 185 7.82 15.23 -2.59
N ILE A 186 8.94 14.50 -2.53
CA ILE A 186 9.30 13.43 -3.48
C ILE A 186 9.91 12.29 -2.67
N GLY A 187 9.41 11.09 -2.90
CA GLY A 187 9.94 9.88 -2.27
C GLY A 187 11.10 9.23 -3.02
N ARG A 188 11.60 8.11 -2.48
CA ARG A 188 12.58 7.24 -3.15
C ARG A 188 11.92 5.97 -3.68
N ASP A 189 12.46 5.40 -4.76
CA ASP A 189 11.97 4.13 -5.31
C ASP A 189 12.14 3.01 -4.27
N SER A 190 11.03 2.33 -3.96
CA SER A 190 10.96 1.22 -3.01
C SER A 190 11.91 0.06 -3.32
N GLY A 191 12.38 -0.07 -4.57
CA GLY A 191 13.23 -1.16 -5.03
C GLY A 191 14.63 -1.19 -4.40
N GLU A 192 15.17 -0.05 -3.94
CA GLU A 192 16.52 -0.02 -3.35
C GLU A 192 16.54 -0.46 -1.88
N THR A 193 15.48 -0.17 -1.11
CA THR A 193 15.41 -0.42 0.34
C THR A 193 15.26 -1.91 0.68
N HIS A 194 14.71 -2.73 -0.22
CA HIS A 194 14.36 -4.14 0.05
C HIS A 194 15.29 -5.17 -0.59
N SER A 195 16.35 -4.74 -1.29
CA SER A 195 17.15 -5.60 -2.16
C SER A 195 17.82 -6.80 -1.45
N ASP A 196 18.13 -6.70 -0.15
CA ASP A 196 18.82 -7.77 0.60
C ASP A 196 17.87 -8.74 1.32
N LEU A 197 16.59 -8.38 1.52
CA LEU A 197 15.67 -9.21 2.30
C LEU A 197 15.40 -10.59 1.68
N PRO A 198 15.18 -10.74 0.36
CA PRO A 198 14.97 -12.05 -0.25
C PRO A 198 16.16 -13.00 -0.02
N ARG A 199 17.39 -12.47 -0.05
CA ARG A 199 18.61 -13.23 0.21
C ARG A 199 18.68 -13.65 1.68
N ARG A 200 18.51 -12.72 2.61
CA ARG A 200 18.52 -13.00 4.07
C ARG A 200 17.49 -14.05 4.46
N TRP A 201 16.30 -13.99 3.85
CA TRP A 201 15.26 -14.99 4.05
C TRP A 201 15.66 -16.38 3.54
N ALA A 202 16.18 -16.45 2.31
CA ALA A 202 16.66 -17.69 1.71
C ALA A 202 17.81 -18.33 2.53
N ASP A 203 18.68 -17.49 3.09
CA ASP A 203 19.78 -17.89 3.98
C ASP A 203 19.32 -18.29 5.38
N LYS A 204 18.02 -18.15 5.69
CA LYS A 204 17.42 -18.37 7.02
C LYS A 204 18.12 -17.58 8.13
N ASP A 205 18.41 -16.31 7.85
CA ASP A 205 18.95 -15.37 8.84
C ASP A 205 18.03 -15.33 10.07
N GLU A 206 18.52 -15.82 11.21
CA GLU A 206 17.78 -15.94 12.46
C GLU A 206 17.25 -14.59 12.95
N ILE A 207 18.01 -13.51 12.76
CA ILE A 207 17.61 -12.16 13.17
C ILE A 207 16.45 -11.70 12.28
N MET A 208 16.56 -11.89 10.96
CA MET A 208 15.46 -11.55 10.05
C MET A 208 14.20 -12.34 10.38
N ILE A 209 14.29 -13.66 10.53
CA ILE A 209 13.14 -14.51 10.85
C ILE A 209 12.47 -14.05 12.15
N SER A 210 13.26 -13.75 13.18
CA SER A 210 12.73 -13.24 14.44
C SER A 210 12.01 -11.90 14.26
N ILE A 211 12.60 -10.95 13.53
CA ILE A 211 11.98 -9.64 13.28
C ILE A 211 10.68 -9.78 12.49
N ILE A 212 10.66 -10.62 11.45
CA ILE A 212 9.44 -10.92 10.67
C ILE A 212 8.34 -11.49 11.57
N GLY A 213 8.69 -12.39 12.49
CA GLY A 213 7.77 -12.93 13.49
C GLY A 213 7.18 -11.86 14.41
N TYR A 214 8.03 -10.94 14.92
CA TYR A 214 7.56 -9.83 15.76
C TYR A 214 6.71 -8.81 14.99
N LEU A 215 7.01 -8.56 13.71
CA LEU A 215 6.16 -7.72 12.87
C LEU A 215 4.76 -8.33 12.71
N ALA A 216 4.68 -9.64 12.46
CA ALA A 216 3.40 -10.35 12.40
C ALA A 216 2.65 -10.30 13.75
N GLU A 217 3.37 -10.40 14.88
CA GLU A 217 2.78 -10.19 16.21
C GLU A 217 2.19 -8.78 16.36
N CYS A 218 2.90 -7.73 15.92
CA CYS A 218 2.35 -6.37 15.95
C CYS A 218 1.03 -6.26 15.18
N ALA A 219 0.87 -6.97 14.05
CA ALA A 219 -0.40 -7.03 13.34
C ALA A 219 -1.49 -7.74 14.16
N ARG A 220 -1.19 -8.87 14.79
CA ARG A 220 -2.15 -9.60 15.64
C ARG A 220 -2.57 -8.80 16.88
N GLU A 221 -1.61 -8.24 17.60
CA GLU A 221 -1.88 -7.40 18.78
C GLU A 221 -2.59 -6.10 18.39
N GLY A 222 -2.20 -5.50 17.26
CA GLY A 222 -2.87 -4.33 16.70
C GLY A 222 -4.34 -4.57 16.37
N ARG A 223 -4.68 -5.76 15.85
CA ARG A 223 -6.08 -6.15 15.63
C ARG A 223 -6.85 -6.12 16.94
N VAL A 224 -6.31 -6.74 17.99
CA VAL A 224 -6.94 -6.77 19.31
C VAL A 224 -7.10 -5.35 19.86
N ALA A 225 -6.09 -4.50 19.73
CA ALA A 225 -6.14 -3.10 20.15
C ALA A 225 -7.24 -2.31 19.43
N ILE A 226 -7.39 -2.50 18.10
CA ILE A 226 -8.46 -1.86 17.32
C ILE A 226 -9.84 -2.36 17.76
N GLU A 227 -10.03 -3.67 17.87
CA GLU A 227 -11.31 -4.28 18.25
C GLU A 227 -11.75 -3.92 19.69
N SER A 228 -10.79 -3.55 20.55
CA SER A 228 -11.03 -3.11 21.93
C SER A 228 -10.97 -1.59 22.12
N GLU A 229 -10.78 -0.82 21.04
CA GLU A 229 -10.62 0.65 21.05
C GLU A 229 -9.47 1.13 21.98
N ASP A 230 -8.46 0.28 22.20
CA ASP A 230 -7.27 0.60 23.00
C ASP A 230 -6.24 1.35 22.16
N SER A 231 -6.41 2.67 22.10
CA SER A 231 -5.50 3.57 21.38
C SER A 231 -4.06 3.53 21.89
N THR A 232 -3.84 3.21 23.18
CA THR A 232 -2.49 3.16 23.75
C THR A 232 -1.76 1.90 23.30
N ALA A 233 -2.44 0.75 23.33
CA ALA A 233 -1.89 -0.49 22.80
C ALA A 233 -1.63 -0.39 21.28
N LEU A 234 -2.52 0.27 20.53
CA LEU A 234 -2.32 0.50 19.10
C LEU A 234 -1.11 1.40 18.84
N ALA A 235 -0.96 2.51 19.57
CA ALA A 235 0.19 3.40 19.47
C ALA A 235 1.52 2.67 19.74
N SER A 236 1.55 1.84 20.79
CA SER A 236 2.72 1.01 21.13
C SER A 236 3.08 0.04 20.00
N ASN A 237 2.09 -0.57 19.35
CA ASN A 237 2.30 -1.47 18.22
C ASN A 237 2.82 -0.74 16.97
N ILE A 238 2.32 0.47 16.71
CA ILE A 238 2.81 1.33 15.61
C ILE A 238 4.29 1.64 15.80
N ASP A 239 4.67 2.06 17.00
CA ASP A 239 6.06 2.39 17.31
C ASP A 239 6.97 1.16 17.29
N SER A 240 6.52 0.04 17.85
CA SER A 240 7.26 -1.23 17.85
C SER A 240 7.49 -1.73 16.43
N ASN A 241 6.50 -1.62 15.54
CA ASN A 241 6.67 -1.96 14.13
C ASN A 241 7.75 -1.08 13.47
N PHE A 242 7.79 0.22 13.76
CA PHE A 242 8.84 1.08 13.23
C PHE A 242 10.22 0.68 13.72
N ASP A 243 10.37 0.41 15.02
CA ASP A 243 11.65 0.04 15.62
C ASP A 243 12.14 -1.31 15.05
N LEU A 244 11.25 -2.28 14.85
CA LEU A 244 11.56 -3.55 14.16
C LEU A 244 12.01 -3.32 12.71
N ARG A 245 11.37 -2.39 11.98
CA ARG A 245 11.82 -2.02 10.63
C ARG A 245 13.20 -1.34 10.67
N ARG A 246 13.47 -0.51 11.67
CA ARG A 246 14.78 0.10 11.87
C ARG A 246 15.85 -0.96 12.12
N ASP A 247 15.57 -1.97 12.93
CA ASP A 247 16.48 -3.09 13.15
C ASP A 247 16.69 -3.92 11.87
N LEU A 248 15.65 -4.05 11.04
CA LEU A 248 15.72 -4.83 9.82
C LEU A 248 16.54 -4.16 8.70
N PHE A 249 16.34 -2.86 8.50
CA PHE A 249 16.89 -2.10 7.37
C PHE A 249 18.10 -1.22 7.73
N GLY A 250 18.21 -0.80 8.98
CA GLY A 250 19.19 0.17 9.45
C GLY A 250 18.86 1.62 9.09
N ASP A 251 19.40 2.55 9.88
CA ASP A 251 19.11 3.98 9.81
C ASP A 251 19.38 4.60 8.43
N GLN A 252 20.45 4.17 7.75
CA GLN A 252 20.82 4.68 6.43
C GLN A 252 19.74 4.37 5.38
N ALA A 253 19.12 3.20 5.45
CA ALA A 253 18.08 2.79 4.52
C ALA A 253 16.76 3.52 4.78
N LEU A 254 16.46 3.87 6.04
CA LEU A 254 15.28 4.65 6.40
C LEU A 254 15.43 6.14 6.04
N GLY A 255 16.63 6.70 6.12
CA GLY A 255 16.95 8.08 5.76
C GLY A 255 16.00 9.10 6.41
N GLU A 256 15.49 10.04 5.64
CA GLU A 256 14.61 11.13 6.13
C GLU A 256 13.31 10.62 6.79
N SER A 257 12.86 9.40 6.48
CA SER A 257 11.70 8.82 7.19
C SER A 257 12.01 8.54 8.66
N LEU A 258 13.27 8.25 9.00
CA LEU A 258 13.69 8.12 10.40
C LEU A 258 13.55 9.45 11.12
N ASP A 259 14.08 10.53 10.54
CA ASP A 259 14.01 11.87 11.12
C ASP A 259 12.56 12.32 11.33
N ALA A 260 11.69 12.05 10.35
CA ALA A 260 10.26 12.39 10.41
C ALA A 260 9.52 11.62 11.51
N VAL A 261 9.82 10.33 11.70
CA VAL A 261 9.25 9.52 12.79
C VAL A 261 9.77 10.00 14.15
N MET A 262 11.07 10.31 14.26
CA MET A 262 11.63 10.85 15.50
C MET A 262 11.03 12.21 15.86
N LEU A 263 10.77 13.08 14.87
CA LEU A 263 10.05 14.33 15.07
C LEU A 263 8.65 14.07 15.65
N ALA A 264 7.85 13.23 14.99
CA ALA A 264 6.50 12.91 15.45
C ALA A 264 6.47 12.40 16.90
N ARG A 265 7.40 11.49 17.25
CA ARG A 265 7.56 10.97 18.61
C ARG A 265 7.94 12.05 19.61
N SER A 266 8.84 12.97 19.23
CA SER A 266 9.22 14.10 20.08
C SER A 266 8.05 15.06 20.37
N LEU A 267 7.06 15.09 19.47
CA LEU A 267 5.82 15.84 19.60
C LEU A 267 4.69 15.06 20.30
N GLY A 268 4.95 13.84 20.76
CA GLY A 268 4.01 13.04 21.56
C GLY A 268 3.16 12.04 20.78
N SER A 269 3.36 11.89 19.46
CA SER A 269 2.62 10.91 18.64
C SER A 269 3.47 9.69 18.30
N CYS A 270 2.85 8.50 18.27
CA CYS A 270 3.46 7.34 17.63
C CYS A 270 3.60 7.58 16.12
N ALA A 271 4.59 6.97 15.49
CA ALA A 271 4.72 7.09 14.03
C ALA A 271 5.47 5.93 13.40
N LYS A 272 5.10 5.63 12.15
CA LYS A 272 5.83 4.72 11.27
C LYS A 272 5.57 5.04 9.80
N GLN A 273 6.37 4.49 8.90
CA GLN A 273 6.09 4.68 7.47
C GLN A 273 4.84 3.89 7.02
N THR A 274 4.08 4.48 6.11
CA THR A 274 2.90 3.87 5.47
C THR A 274 3.27 2.73 4.52
N GLY A 275 4.51 2.75 4.03
CA GLY A 275 5.08 1.76 3.11
C GLY A 275 6.59 2.01 2.98
N SER A 276 7.13 1.80 1.79
CA SER A 276 8.47 2.31 1.42
C SER A 276 8.29 3.56 0.59
N GLY A 277 8.94 4.68 0.95
CA GLY A 277 9.01 5.83 0.05
C GLY A 277 8.99 7.22 0.67
N GLY A 278 8.69 7.42 1.95
CA GLY A 278 8.77 8.76 2.56
C GLY A 278 7.45 9.40 2.98
N ALA A 279 6.40 8.60 3.20
CA ALA A 279 5.24 8.98 3.97
C ALA A 279 5.21 8.23 5.30
N ILE A 280 4.78 8.92 6.34
CA ILE A 280 4.59 8.41 7.69
C ILE A 280 3.19 8.75 8.17
N PHE A 281 2.67 7.95 9.08
CA PHE A 281 1.40 8.21 9.74
C PHE A 281 1.52 7.93 11.23
N GLY A 282 0.55 8.43 11.98
CA GLY A 282 0.44 8.20 13.42
C GLY A 282 -0.96 8.50 13.93
N ILE A 283 -1.12 8.38 15.24
CA ILE A 283 -2.37 8.70 15.95
C ILE A 283 -2.29 10.13 16.46
N ILE A 284 -3.36 10.92 16.31
CA ILE A 284 -3.46 12.26 16.92
C ILE A 284 -3.61 12.06 18.44
N PRO A 285 -2.60 12.44 19.27
CA PRO A 285 -2.60 12.14 20.70
C PRO A 285 -3.49 13.10 21.51
N ASP A 286 -3.66 14.34 21.05
CA ASP A 286 -4.43 15.39 21.69
C ASP A 286 -4.86 16.47 20.68
N ASP A 287 -5.70 17.41 21.14
CA ASP A 287 -6.30 18.47 20.31
C ASP A 287 -5.28 19.52 19.81
N ASP A 288 -4.13 19.67 20.48
CA ASP A 288 -3.12 20.67 20.17
C ASP A 288 -2.07 20.13 19.18
N PHE A 289 -1.93 18.80 19.07
CA PHE A 289 -0.90 18.13 18.26
C PHE A 289 -0.83 18.66 16.83
N CYS A 290 -1.96 18.76 16.11
CA CYS A 290 -1.95 19.19 14.72
C CYS A 290 -1.44 20.63 14.55
N GLN A 291 -1.66 21.51 15.53
CA GLN A 291 -1.21 22.90 15.49
C GLN A 291 0.31 23.00 15.65
N VAL A 292 0.93 22.06 16.37
CA VAL A 292 2.38 21.99 16.60
C VAL A 292 3.07 21.18 15.50
N ALA A 293 2.47 20.07 15.07
CA ALA A 293 3.04 19.17 14.08
C ALA A 293 3.11 19.79 12.68
N ALA A 294 2.06 20.48 12.23
CA ALA A 294 2.03 21.07 10.89
C ALA A 294 3.22 22.03 10.61
N PRO A 295 3.52 23.04 11.45
CA PRO A 295 4.69 23.89 11.22
C PRO A 295 6.02 23.12 11.37
N ALA A 296 6.12 22.17 12.29
CA ALA A 296 7.34 21.39 12.49
C ALA A 296 7.70 20.51 11.27
N PHE A 297 6.70 19.85 10.67
CA PHE A 297 6.90 19.11 9.42
C PHE A 297 7.20 20.06 8.24
N ALA A 298 6.55 21.22 8.18
CA ALA A 298 6.83 22.21 7.15
C ALA A 298 8.29 22.72 7.22
N GLU A 299 8.87 22.88 8.41
CA GLU A 299 10.29 23.22 8.59
C GLU A 299 11.24 22.12 8.06
N MET A 300 10.83 20.85 8.12
CA MET A 300 11.53 19.73 7.47
C MET A 300 11.29 19.67 5.95
N GLY A 301 10.41 20.51 5.40
CA GLY A 301 9.99 20.47 4.01
C GLY A 301 8.97 19.38 3.69
N TRP A 302 8.30 18.83 4.70
CA TRP A 302 7.27 17.79 4.56
C TRP A 302 5.86 18.41 4.55
N GLU A 303 4.94 17.75 3.85
CA GLU A 303 3.51 18.11 3.85
C GLU A 303 2.79 17.30 4.93
N PHE A 304 2.02 17.99 5.79
CA PHE A 304 1.27 17.39 6.90
C PHE A 304 -0.24 17.44 6.63
N HIS A 305 -0.94 16.36 6.96
CA HIS A 305 -2.36 16.15 6.73
C HIS A 305 -3.01 15.63 8.02
N SER A 306 -3.91 16.42 8.61
CA SER A 306 -4.67 16.05 9.82
C SER A 306 -6.00 15.37 9.50
N GLU A 307 -6.46 15.43 8.25
CA GLU A 307 -7.72 14.85 7.81
C GLU A 307 -7.43 13.75 6.78
N ILE A 308 -7.46 12.49 7.23
CA ILE A 308 -7.36 11.34 6.35
C ILE A 308 -8.67 10.55 6.34
N GLU A 309 -9.18 10.24 5.16
CA GLU A 309 -10.43 9.51 5.00
C GLU A 309 -10.15 8.00 4.98
N VAL A 310 -10.36 7.34 6.11
CA VAL A 310 -10.08 5.90 6.29
C VAL A 310 -11.34 5.02 6.39
N GLY A 311 -12.51 5.65 6.47
CA GLY A 311 -13.83 5.01 6.34
C GLY A 311 -14.37 5.15 4.92
N ALA A 312 -15.00 4.08 4.41
CA ALA A 312 -15.71 4.08 3.12
C ALA A 312 -17.13 4.62 3.26
#